data_AF-A0A949E166-F1
#
_entry.id   AF-A0A949E166-F1
#
_cell.length_a   1.000
_cell.length_b   1.000
_cell.length_c   1.000
_cell.angle_alpha   90.00
_cell.angle_beta   90.00
_cell.angle_gamma   90.00
#
_symmetry.space_group_name_H-M   'P 1'
#
loop_
_entity.id
_entity.type
_entity.pdbx_description
1 polymer ?
#
loop_
_entity_poly.entity_id
_entity_poly.type
_entity_poly.pdbx_seq_one_letter_code
_entity_poly.pdbx_strand_id
1 'polypeptide(L)'
;MKKNKIIFITFLAFTAILLLFFLVKKNKFKNNKNIIKQAQTLTDIKIEKFKLQKFFSKKDTTLIIIADSGEICRESQTASCKNVKTKFINKNKKMATLKSNQAFFDIKNNTVKLLGNVKSKILNNSASNNQIY
;
A
#
# COMPACT_ATOMS: atom_id res chain seq x y z
N MET A 1 19.88 62.95 24.09
CA MET A 1 18.71 62.08 23.81
C MET A 1 18.70 61.36 22.45
N LYS A 2 19.54 61.68 21.44
CA LYS A 2 19.45 61.04 20.10
C LYS A 2 20.12 59.65 20.00
N LYS A 3 21.24 59.41 20.71
CA LYS A 3 22.00 58.13 20.64
C LYS A 3 21.21 56.93 21.18
N ASN A 4 20.50 57.07 22.31
CA ASN A 4 19.70 55.98 22.88
C ASN A 4 18.50 55.59 22.01
N LYS A 5 17.93 56.55 21.25
CA LYS A 5 16.83 56.27 20.30
C LYS A 5 17.30 55.40 19.12
N ILE A 6 18.52 55.63 18.61
CA ILE A 6 19.08 54.84 17.50
C ILE A 6 19.34 53.39 17.95
N ILE A 7 19.92 53.19 19.14
CA ILE A 7 20.16 51.86 19.71
C ILE A 7 18.85 51.10 19.95
N PHE A 8 17.80 51.80 20.41
CA PHE A 8 16.49 51.19 20.59
C PHE A 8 15.86 50.76 19.26
N ILE A 9 15.97 51.59 18.22
CA ILE A 9 15.43 51.28 16.88
C ILE A 9 16.17 50.09 16.26
N THR A 10 17.50 50.01 16.39
CA THR A 10 18.27 48.87 15.86
C THR A 10 17.94 47.57 16.58
N PHE A 11 17.74 47.60 17.90
CA PHE A 11 17.31 46.43 18.66
C PHE A 11 15.89 45.97 18.28
N LEU A 12 14.98 46.92 18.06
CA LEU A 12 13.61 46.63 17.65
C LEU A 12 13.57 46.05 16.22
N ALA A 13 14.38 46.57 15.29
CA ALA A 13 14.48 46.03 13.94
C ALA A 13 15.08 44.61 13.94
N PHE A 14 16.12 44.36 14.73
CA PHE A 14 16.74 43.03 14.83
C PHE A 14 15.77 41.99 15.40
N THR A 15 15.04 42.34 16.45
CA THR A 15 14.02 41.45 17.05
C THR A 15 12.87 41.16 16.08
N ALA A 16 12.40 42.17 15.32
CA ALA A 16 11.37 41.97 14.29
C ALA A 16 11.82 41.02 13.16
N ILE A 17 13.06 41.19 12.66
CA ILE A 17 13.64 40.32 11.62
C ILE A 17 13.78 38.88 12.14
N LEU A 18 14.27 38.71 13.37
CA LEU A 18 14.43 37.41 13.99
C LEU A 18 13.07 36.69 14.14
N LEU A 19 12.04 37.42 14.57
CA LEU A 19 10.69 36.90 14.77
C LEU A 19 10.03 36.49 13.44
N LEU A 20 10.20 37.32 12.39
CA LEU A 20 9.79 36.98 11.03
C LEU A 20 10.49 35.72 10.50
N PHE A 21 11.80 35.59 10.71
CA PHE A 21 12.56 34.41 10.31
C PHE A 21 12.02 33.13 10.97
N PHE A 22 11.77 33.17 12.28
CA PHE A 22 11.20 32.02 12.99
C PHE A 22 9.77 31.69 12.54
N LEU A 23 8.91 32.69 12.29
CA LEU A 23 7.55 32.48 11.80
C LEU A 23 7.53 31.84 10.41
N VAL A 24 8.33 32.36 9.47
CA VAL A 24 8.43 31.82 8.11
C VAL A 24 8.97 30.39 8.13
N LYS A 25 10.02 30.14 8.92
CA LYS A 25 10.60 28.79 9.07
C LYS A 25 9.56 27.82 9.65
N LYS A 26 8.88 28.18 10.74
CA LYS A 26 7.86 27.33 11.38
C LYS A 26 6.71 26.99 10.44
N ASN A 27 6.21 27.96 9.66
CA ASN A 27 5.13 27.74 8.70
C ASN A 27 5.56 26.84 7.53
N LYS A 28 6.75 27.04 6.95
CA LYS A 28 7.28 26.16 5.90
C LYS A 28 7.42 24.71 6.40
N PHE A 29 7.95 24.51 7.61
CA PHE A 29 8.08 23.17 8.18
C PHE A 29 6.73 22.50 8.50
N LYS A 30 5.73 23.26 8.94
CA LYS A 30 4.39 22.71 9.25
C LYS A 30 3.61 22.32 7.99
N ASN A 31 3.63 23.15 6.95
CA ASN A 31 2.98 22.81 5.68
C ASN A 31 3.65 21.62 4.98
N ASN A 32 4.99 21.58 4.94
CA ASN A 32 5.69 20.44 4.34
C ASN A 32 5.40 19.13 5.08
N LYS A 33 5.33 19.11 6.41
CA LYS A 33 4.97 17.90 7.15
C LYS A 33 3.57 17.38 6.82
N ASN A 34 2.59 18.27 6.63
CA ASN A 34 1.22 17.87 6.29
C ASN A 34 1.11 17.36 4.84
N ILE A 35 1.80 18.01 3.89
CA ILE A 35 1.85 17.57 2.49
C ILE A 35 2.56 16.21 2.37
N ILE A 36 3.69 16.04 3.06
CA ILE A 36 4.42 14.76 3.08
C ILE A 36 3.53 13.66 3.67
N LYS A 37 2.86 13.89 4.81
CA LYS A 37 1.95 12.92 5.42
C LYS A 37 0.76 12.53 4.53
N GLN A 38 0.20 13.48 3.76
CA GLN A 38 -0.87 13.20 2.80
C GLN A 38 -0.36 12.39 1.61
N ALA A 39 0.85 12.66 1.12
CA ALA A 39 1.48 11.85 0.07
C ALA A 39 1.70 10.39 0.52
N GLN A 40 2.04 10.14 1.79
CA GLN A 40 2.19 8.77 2.32
C GLN A 40 0.88 7.95 2.30
N THR A 41 -0.27 8.62 2.20
CA THR A 41 -1.59 7.96 2.16
C THR A 41 -2.13 7.73 0.74
N LEU A 42 -1.43 8.22 -0.29
CA LEU A 42 -1.82 8.02 -1.68
C LEU A 42 -1.30 6.68 -2.19
N THR A 43 -2.19 5.89 -2.79
CA THR A 43 -1.85 4.67 -3.51
C THR A 43 -0.99 5.02 -4.72
N ASP A 44 0.16 4.38 -4.88
CA ASP A 44 1.09 4.64 -5.99
C ASP A 44 0.57 4.09 -7.33
N ILE A 45 -0.01 2.88 -7.29
CA ILE A 45 -0.47 2.19 -8.48
C ILE A 45 -1.87 1.66 -8.23
N LYS A 46 -2.80 2.03 -9.12
CA LYS A 46 -4.15 1.47 -9.19
C LYS A 46 -4.29 0.68 -10.49
N ILE A 47 -4.78 -0.55 -10.38
CA ILE A 47 -4.95 -1.47 -11.50
C ILE A 47 -6.38 -1.98 -11.48
N GLU A 48 -7.04 -2.01 -12.62
CA GLU A 48 -8.37 -2.58 -12.78
C GLU A 48 -8.31 -3.86 -13.62
N LYS A 49 -9.18 -4.82 -13.29
CA LYS A 49 -9.43 -6.09 -14.01
C LYS A 49 -8.14 -6.77 -14.47
N PHE A 50 -7.33 -7.23 -13.52
CA PHE A 50 -6.02 -7.78 -13.82
C PHE A 50 -5.89 -9.26 -13.49
N LYS A 51 -4.89 -9.88 -14.11
CA LYS A 51 -4.46 -11.25 -13.86
C LYS A 51 -2.95 -11.28 -13.68
N LEU A 52 -2.49 -11.78 -12.54
CA LEU A 52 -1.08 -12.06 -12.27
C LEU A 52 -0.83 -13.56 -12.26
N GLN A 53 0.34 -13.97 -12.73
CA GLN A 53 0.77 -15.36 -12.72
C GLN A 53 2.20 -15.46 -12.20
N LYS A 54 2.42 -16.37 -11.24
CA LYS A 54 3.74 -16.68 -10.68
C LYS A 54 3.98 -18.19 -10.76
N PHE A 55 5.11 -18.57 -11.35
CA PHE A 55 5.55 -19.96 -11.41
C PHE A 55 6.55 -20.25 -10.28
N PHE A 56 6.31 -21.32 -9.52
CA PHE A 56 7.19 -21.81 -8.47
C PHE A 56 7.87 -23.09 -8.95
N SER A 57 9.05 -22.95 -9.58
CA SER A 57 9.81 -24.06 -10.17
C SER A 57 10.07 -25.21 -9.19
N LYS A 58 10.49 -24.91 -7.96
CA LYS A 58 10.78 -25.94 -6.94
C LYS A 58 9.59 -26.85 -6.60
N LYS A 59 8.36 -26.38 -6.81
CA LYS A 59 7.12 -27.11 -6.48
C LYS A 59 6.30 -27.50 -7.71
N ASP A 60 6.80 -27.22 -8.92
CA ASP A 60 6.04 -27.28 -10.18
C ASP A 60 4.60 -26.76 -10.02
N THR A 61 4.48 -25.60 -9.38
CA THR A 61 3.18 -25.03 -9.02
C THR A 61 3.05 -23.63 -9.61
N THR A 62 1.93 -23.38 -10.26
CA THR A 62 1.56 -22.06 -10.79
C THR A 62 0.51 -21.44 -9.89
N LEU A 63 0.76 -20.21 -9.45
CA LEU A 63 -0.19 -19.34 -8.78
C LEU A 63 -0.74 -18.34 -9.78
N ILE A 64 -2.06 -18.26 -9.87
CA ILE A 64 -2.78 -17.26 -10.69
C ILE A 64 -3.67 -16.45 -9.77
N ILE A 65 -3.56 -15.13 -9.83
CA ILE A 65 -4.41 -14.19 -9.09
C ILE A 65 -5.20 -13.40 -10.11
N ILE A 66 -6.52 -13.35 -9.96
CA ILE A 66 -7.43 -12.54 -10.78
C ILE A 66 -8.19 -11.64 -9.81
N ALA A 67 -8.27 -10.34 -10.10
CA ALA A 67 -8.98 -9.39 -9.26
C ALA A 67 -9.62 -8.27 -10.09
N ASP A 68 -10.72 -7.71 -9.58
CA ASP A 68 -11.45 -6.63 -10.24
C ASP A 68 -10.71 -5.30 -10.09
N SER A 69 -10.06 -5.08 -8.95
CA SER A 69 -9.21 -3.92 -8.74
C SER A 69 -8.09 -4.22 -7.75
N GLY A 70 -6.99 -3.50 -7.87
CA GLY A 70 -5.82 -3.62 -7.03
C GLY A 70 -5.16 -2.26 -6.81
N GLU A 71 -4.61 -2.09 -5.62
CA GLU A 71 -3.97 -0.86 -5.17
C GLU A 71 -2.65 -1.23 -4.51
N ILE A 72 -1.55 -0.60 -4.92
CA ILE A 72 -0.21 -0.82 -4.35
C ILE A 72 0.26 0.47 -3.70
N CYS A 73 0.69 0.37 -2.44
CA CYS A 73 1.34 1.44 -1.71
C CYS A 73 2.78 1.02 -1.39
N ARG A 74 3.73 1.63 -2.10
CA ARG A 74 5.16 1.38 -2.04
C ARG A 74 5.75 1.76 -0.69
N GLU A 75 5.32 2.88 -0.13
CA GLU A 75 5.80 3.33 1.19
C GLU A 75 5.47 2.32 2.30
N SER A 76 4.23 1.83 2.32
CA SER A 76 3.81 0.82 3.29
C SER A 76 4.19 -0.61 2.90
N GLN A 77 4.69 -0.82 1.67
CA GLN A 77 4.94 -2.14 1.08
C GLN A 77 3.72 -3.06 1.15
N THR A 78 2.53 -2.48 0.94
CA THR A 78 1.27 -3.23 0.94
C THR A 78 0.62 -3.17 -0.44
N ALA A 79 -0.14 -4.22 -0.76
CA ALA A 79 -1.10 -4.18 -1.85
C ALA A 79 -2.46 -4.67 -1.35
N SER A 80 -3.53 -4.04 -1.82
CA SER A 80 -4.90 -4.47 -1.55
C SER A 80 -5.60 -4.80 -2.86
N CYS A 81 -6.50 -5.77 -2.86
CA CYS A 81 -7.25 -6.19 -4.03
C CYS A 81 -8.71 -6.45 -3.68
N LYS A 82 -9.62 -6.18 -4.61
CA LYS A 82 -11.06 -6.44 -4.48
C LYS A 82 -11.51 -7.57 -5.41
N ASN A 83 -12.50 -8.35 -4.95
CA ASN A 83 -13.09 -9.50 -5.63
C ASN A 83 -12.02 -10.44 -6.19
N VAL A 84 -11.23 -11.01 -5.30
CA VAL A 84 -10.04 -11.76 -5.63
C VAL A 84 -10.36 -13.23 -5.83
N LYS A 85 -9.81 -13.81 -6.89
CA LYS A 85 -9.79 -15.24 -7.15
C LYS A 85 -8.36 -15.70 -7.33
N THR A 86 -7.91 -16.56 -6.42
CA THR A 86 -6.59 -17.17 -6.44
C THR A 86 -6.69 -18.62 -6.87
N LYS A 87 -5.84 -19.06 -7.80
CA LYS A 87 -5.76 -20.46 -8.24
C LYS A 87 -4.34 -20.97 -8.05
N PHE A 88 -4.20 -22.14 -7.44
CA PHE A 88 -2.97 -22.92 -7.39
C PHE A 88 -3.13 -24.12 -8.30
N ILE A 89 -2.20 -24.34 -9.22
CA ILE A 89 -2.21 -25.47 -10.15
C ILE A 89 -0.86 -26.17 -10.01
N ASN A 90 -0.85 -27.44 -9.63
CA ASN A 90 0.38 -28.23 -9.58
C ASN A 90 0.61 -29.03 -10.88
N LYS A 91 1.78 -29.68 -11.01
CA LYS A 91 2.12 -30.56 -12.15
C LYS A 91 1.08 -31.63 -12.48
N ASN A 92 0.36 -32.12 -11.47
CA ASN A 92 -0.67 -33.14 -11.63
C ASN A 92 -2.04 -32.54 -12.03
N LYS A 93 -2.08 -31.26 -12.43
CA LYS A 93 -3.29 -30.49 -12.71
C LYS A 93 -4.30 -30.47 -11.56
N LYS A 94 -3.89 -30.82 -10.33
CA LYS A 94 -4.71 -30.60 -9.13
C LYS A 94 -4.76 -29.10 -8.89
N MET A 95 -5.97 -28.60 -8.67
CA MET A 95 -6.24 -27.17 -8.59
C MET A 95 -6.90 -26.83 -7.26
N ALA A 96 -6.34 -25.86 -6.54
CA ALA A 96 -7.03 -25.22 -5.43
C ALA A 96 -7.44 -23.81 -5.86
N THR A 97 -8.71 -23.46 -5.70
CA THR A 97 -9.22 -22.11 -5.93
C THR A 97 -9.63 -21.51 -4.60
N LEU A 98 -9.19 -20.28 -4.33
CA LEU A 98 -9.68 -19.43 -3.25
C LEU A 98 -10.40 -18.24 -3.87
N LYS A 99 -11.53 -17.84 -3.29
CA LYS A 99 -12.25 -16.61 -3.62
C LYS A 99 -12.45 -15.80 -2.36
N SER A 100 -12.31 -14.48 -2.44
CA SER A 100 -12.62 -13.56 -1.36
C SER A 100 -13.04 -12.20 -1.91
N ASN A 101 -13.75 -11.42 -1.10
CA ASN A 101 -14.13 -10.06 -1.49
C ASN A 101 -12.91 -9.12 -1.45
N GLN A 102 -11.96 -9.37 -0.55
CA GLN A 102 -10.73 -8.61 -0.44
C GLN A 102 -9.52 -9.51 -0.18
N ALA A 103 -8.36 -9.06 -0.65
CA ALA A 103 -7.06 -9.62 -0.27
C ALA A 103 -6.08 -8.48 0.04
N PHE A 104 -5.35 -8.62 1.14
CA PHE A 104 -4.25 -7.73 1.53
C PHE A 104 -2.94 -8.51 1.47
N PHE A 105 -2.01 -8.00 0.67
CA PHE A 105 -0.67 -8.54 0.51
C PHE A 105 0.30 -7.66 1.30
N ASP A 106 0.95 -8.27 2.28
CA ASP A 106 2.13 -7.70 2.92
C ASP A 106 3.34 -8.17 2.12
N ILE A 107 3.91 -7.26 1.32
CA ILE A 107 5.00 -7.58 0.40
C ILE A 107 6.28 -7.86 1.19
N LYS A 108 6.48 -7.15 2.30
CA LYS A 108 7.66 -7.29 3.16
C LYS A 108 7.73 -8.66 3.80
N ASN A 109 6.61 -9.14 4.34
CA ASN A 109 6.53 -10.42 5.04
C ASN A 109 6.09 -11.57 4.13
N ASN A 110 5.78 -11.29 2.86
CA ASN A 110 5.26 -12.25 1.88
C ASN A 110 4.03 -13.02 2.41
N THR A 111 3.12 -12.31 3.08
CA THR A 111 1.88 -12.86 3.61
C THR A 111 0.67 -12.30 2.89
N VAL A 112 -0.42 -13.08 2.85
CA VAL A 112 -1.70 -12.66 2.30
C VAL A 112 -2.80 -12.89 3.32
N LYS A 113 -3.62 -11.85 3.54
CA LYS A 113 -4.82 -11.92 4.36
C LYS A 113 -6.04 -11.82 3.45
N LEU A 114 -6.89 -12.84 3.48
CA LEU A 114 -8.15 -12.87 2.74
C LEU A 114 -9.29 -12.45 3.66
N LEU A 115 -10.15 -11.55 3.19
CA LEU A 115 -11.26 -10.99 3.95
C LEU A 115 -12.55 -10.98 3.14
N GLY A 116 -13.66 -11.23 3.82
CA GLY A 116 -15.00 -11.23 3.24
C GLY A 116 -15.29 -12.48 2.40
N ASN A 117 -16.27 -13.26 2.84
CA ASN A 117 -16.81 -14.43 2.13
C ASN A 117 -15.73 -15.33 1.49
N VAL A 118 -14.75 -15.74 2.30
CA VAL A 118 -13.64 -16.57 1.83
C VAL A 118 -14.17 -17.97 1.52
N LYS A 119 -14.09 -18.38 0.25
CA LYS A 119 -14.50 -19.71 -0.21
C LYS A 119 -13.31 -20.44 -0.82
N SER A 120 -13.10 -21.68 -0.43
CA SER A 120 -12.10 -22.56 -1.04
C SER A 120 -12.78 -23.65 -1.87
N LYS A 121 -12.10 -24.13 -2.90
CA LYS A 121 -12.51 -25.31 -3.66
C LYS A 121 -11.27 -26.07 -4.10
N ILE A 122 -11.20 -27.35 -3.77
CA ILE A 122 -10.17 -28.25 -4.28
C ILE A 122 -10.78 -29.05 -5.45
N LEU A 123 -10.06 -29.08 -6.56
CA LEU A 123 -10.40 -29.80 -7.78
C LEU A 123 -9.26 -30.78 -8.02
N ASN A 124 -9.50 -32.05 -7.76
CA ASN A 124 -8.60 -33.11 -8.16
C ASN A 124 -8.99 -33.57 -9.56
N ASN A 125 -8.03 -33.58 -10.48
CA ASN A 125 -8.21 -34.24 -11.77
C ASN A 125 -7.97 -35.75 -11.63
N SER A 126 -8.61 -36.37 -10.65
CA SER A 126 -8.91 -37.80 -10.68
C SER A 126 -10.22 -37.92 -11.45
N ALA A 127 -10.29 -38.82 -12.42
CA ALA A 127 -11.54 -39.23 -13.02
C ALA A 127 -12.40 -39.93 -11.94
N SER A 128 -12.99 -39.15 -11.04
CA SER A 128 -14.05 -39.53 -10.12
C SER A 128 -14.47 -38.27 -9.37
N ASN A 129 -15.75 -37.93 -9.54
CA ASN A 129 -16.47 -36.94 -8.76
C ASN A 129 -16.11 -37.06 -7.29
N ASN A 130 -15.56 -36.01 -6.70
CA ASN A 130 -15.74 -35.74 -5.28
C ASN A 130 -15.58 -34.23 -5.06
N GLN A 131 -16.72 -33.55 -5.06
CA GLN A 131 -16.83 -32.22 -4.50
C GLN A 131 -16.92 -32.39 -2.98
N ILE A 132 -15.95 -31.87 -2.24
CA ILE A 132 -16.07 -31.68 -0.80
C ILE A 132 -16.32 -30.19 -0.60
N TYR A 133 -17.46 -29.85 0.01
CA TYR A 133 -17.89 -28.50 0.34
C TYR A 133 -17.12 -27.95 1.53
#